data_AF-A0A8H6WXL8-F1
#
_entry.id   AF-A0A8H6WXL8-F1
#
_cell.length_a   1.000
_cell.length_b   1.000
_cell.length_c   1.000
_cell.angle_alpha   90.00
_cell.angle_beta   90.00
_cell.angle_gamma   90.00
#
_symmetry.space_group_name_H-M   'P 1'
#
loop_
_entity.id
_entity.type
_entity.pdbx_description
1 polymer ?
#
loop_
_entity_poly.entity_id
_entity_poly.type
_entity_poly.pdbx_seq_one_letter_code
_entity_poly.pdbx_strand_id
1 'polypeptide(L)'
;MAQPNTKGLPGFEQYIYERIVTTVFRVPSLPEFNLKDAGHGQVLHEVANLLQTVFKTRGTEAYDYFLGVFLPSQGWPQETALDFTGKLRDLDAKGFRKYFTEFVRSSRPES
;
A
#
# COMPACT_ATOMS: atom_id res chain seq x y z
N MET A 1 0.39 -31.51 -25.47
CA MET A 1 -0.32 -30.46 -24.70
C MET A 1 0.72 -29.73 -23.86
N ALA A 2 1.06 -28.49 -24.21
CA ALA A 2 2.01 -27.69 -23.42
C ALA A 2 1.27 -27.12 -22.20
N GLN A 3 1.72 -27.46 -20.99
CA GLN A 3 1.23 -26.80 -19.78
C GLN A 3 1.71 -25.34 -19.81
N PRO A 4 0.84 -24.34 -19.60
CA PRO A 4 1.31 -22.96 -19.47
C PRO A 4 2.22 -22.91 -18.24
N ASN A 5 3.48 -22.59 -18.46
CA ASN A 5 4.49 -22.43 -17.42
C ASN A 5 4.16 -21.14 -16.66
N THR A 6 3.27 -21.23 -15.67
CA THR A 6 2.87 -20.11 -14.80
C THR A 6 3.88 -19.86 -13.67
N LYS A 7 5.13 -20.32 -13.81
CA LYS A 7 6.20 -19.89 -12.91
C LYS A 7 6.45 -18.41 -13.18
N GLY A 8 5.89 -17.57 -12.31
CA GLY A 8 6.10 -16.12 -12.32
C GLY A 8 7.58 -15.78 -12.43
N LEU A 9 7.87 -14.61 -13.00
CA LEU A 9 9.25 -14.15 -13.22
C LEU A 9 10.01 -14.19 -11.88
N PRO A 10 11.10 -14.98 -11.76
CA PRO A 10 11.88 -15.05 -10.52
C PRO A 10 12.33 -13.66 -10.07
N GLY A 11 12.17 -13.36 -8.77
CA GLY A 11 12.52 -12.06 -8.19
C GLY A 11 11.47 -10.95 -8.39
N PHE A 12 10.42 -11.18 -9.18
CA PHE A 12 9.32 -10.20 -9.30
C PHE A 12 8.62 -9.96 -7.96
N GLU A 13 8.49 -11.00 -7.15
CA GLU A 13 7.90 -10.96 -5.80
C GLU A 13 8.70 -10.03 -4.87
N GLN A 14 10.02 -10.20 -4.87
CA GLN A 14 10.95 -9.34 -4.15
C GLN A 14 10.87 -7.89 -4.66
N TYR A 15 10.78 -7.69 -5.97
CA TYR A 15 10.62 -6.37 -6.56
C TYR A 15 9.33 -5.67 -6.11
N ILE A 16 8.21 -6.39 -5.99
CA ILE A 16 6.96 -5.83 -5.47
C ILE A 16 7.19 -5.28 -4.05
N TYR A 17 7.78 -6.05 -3.15
CA TYR A 17 7.95 -5.63 -1.77
C TYR A 17 9.03 -4.55 -1.60
N GLU A 18 10.19 -4.72 -2.23
CA GLU A 18 11.30 -3.78 -2.07
C GLU A 18 11.08 -2.45 -2.79
N ARG A 19 10.45 -2.47 -3.97
CA ARG A 19 10.29 -1.29 -4.82
C ARG A 19 8.88 -0.76 -4.81
N ILE A 20 7.88 -1.59 -5.13
CA ILE A 20 6.50 -1.10 -5.29
C ILE A 20 5.92 -0.68 -3.94
N VAL A 21 5.97 -1.56 -2.93
CA VAL A 21 5.44 -1.27 -1.59
C VAL A 21 6.16 -0.07 -0.98
N THR A 22 7.49 -0.01 -1.03
CA THR A 22 8.23 1.18 -0.57
C THR A 22 7.78 2.46 -1.28
N THR A 23 7.56 2.40 -2.60
CA THR A 23 7.19 3.60 -3.39
C THR A 23 5.79 4.12 -3.03
N VAL A 24 4.81 3.23 -2.83
CA VAL A 24 3.43 3.65 -2.49
C VAL A 24 3.33 4.39 -1.15
N PHE A 25 4.23 4.13 -0.21
CA PHE A 25 4.30 4.91 1.04
C PHE A 25 5.22 6.13 0.93
N ARG A 26 6.25 6.09 0.07
CA ARG A 26 7.17 7.21 -0.13
C ARG A 26 6.53 8.40 -0.86
N VAL A 27 5.75 8.16 -1.91
CA VAL A 27 5.12 9.25 -2.69
C VAL A 27 4.28 10.19 -1.80
N PRO A 28 3.34 9.69 -0.98
CA PRO A 28 2.55 10.54 -0.10
C PRO A 28 3.31 11.08 1.12
N SER A 29 4.56 10.64 1.37
CA SER A 29 5.40 11.20 2.45
C SER A 29 6.33 12.31 1.98
N LEU A 30 6.41 12.59 0.67
CA LEU A 30 7.22 13.70 0.16
C LEU A 30 6.69 15.05 0.68
N PRO A 31 7.59 15.98 1.08
CA PRO A 31 7.21 17.32 1.53
C PRO A 31 6.37 18.08 0.50
N GLU A 32 6.68 17.91 -0.79
CA GLU A 32 6.04 18.63 -1.90
C GLU A 32 4.66 18.06 -2.26
N PHE A 33 4.30 16.88 -1.74
CA PHE A 33 3.04 16.23 -2.05
C PHE A 33 1.86 17.01 -1.43
N ASN A 34 1.03 17.61 -2.28
CA ASN A 34 -0.03 18.52 -1.85
C ASN A 34 -1.42 17.89 -1.98
N LEU A 35 -2.03 17.48 -0.86
CA LEU A 35 -3.38 16.89 -0.84
C LEU A 35 -4.51 17.85 -1.30
N LYS A 36 -4.25 19.17 -1.35
CA LYS A 36 -5.21 20.16 -1.86
C LYS A 36 -5.15 20.29 -3.38
N ASP A 37 -4.07 19.81 -4.02
CA ASP A 37 -3.94 19.78 -5.46
C ASP A 37 -4.67 18.57 -6.04
N ALA A 38 -5.52 18.80 -7.04
CA ALA A 38 -6.34 17.75 -7.63
C ALA A 38 -5.50 16.66 -8.32
N GLY A 39 -4.36 17.02 -8.91
CA GLY A 39 -3.43 16.08 -9.56
C GLY A 39 -2.80 15.14 -8.54
N HIS A 40 -2.25 15.67 -7.45
CA HIS A 40 -1.72 14.87 -6.34
C HIS A 40 -2.82 14.03 -5.66
N GLY A 41 -4.05 14.56 -5.55
CA GLY A 41 -5.20 13.79 -5.07
C GLY A 41 -5.49 12.56 -5.94
N GLN A 42 -5.41 12.70 -7.26
CA GLN A 42 -5.54 11.57 -8.19
C GLN A 42 -4.37 10.58 -8.04
N VAL A 43 -3.13 11.06 -7.90
CA VAL A 43 -1.97 10.19 -7.64
C VAL A 43 -2.18 9.37 -6.37
N LEU A 44 -2.76 9.97 -5.32
CA LEU A 44 -3.05 9.24 -4.08
C LEU A 44 -4.07 8.11 -4.29
N HIS A 45 -5.08 8.34 -5.13
CA HIS A 45 -6.04 7.29 -5.48
C HIS A 45 -5.39 6.14 -6.25
N GLU A 46 -4.47 6.43 -7.17
CA GLU A 46 -3.72 5.40 -7.89
C GLU A 46 -2.80 4.61 -6.95
N VAL A 47 -2.12 5.30 -6.03
CA VAL A 47 -1.31 4.67 -4.96
C VAL A 47 -2.17 3.73 -4.11
N ALA A 48 -3.35 4.18 -3.66
CA ALA A 48 -4.26 3.36 -2.87
C ALA A 48 -4.76 2.13 -3.66
N ASN A 49 -5.10 2.30 -4.94
CA ASN A 49 -5.52 1.21 -5.81
C ASN A 49 -4.37 0.19 -5.98
N LEU A 50 -3.16 0.66 -6.29
CA LEU A 50 -1.99 -0.18 -6.49
C LEU A 50 -1.66 -0.99 -5.22
N LEU A 51 -1.68 -0.34 -4.06
CA LEU A 51 -1.45 -1.00 -2.77
C LEU A 51 -2.49 -2.10 -2.51
N GLN A 52 -3.78 -1.81 -2.76
CA GLN A 52 -4.83 -2.79 -2.60
C GLN A 52 -4.74 -3.94 -3.61
N THR A 53 -4.33 -3.66 -4.86
CA THR A 53 -4.07 -4.68 -5.86
C THR A 53 -2.91 -5.59 -5.44
N VAL A 54 -1.77 -5.03 -5.02
CA VAL A 54 -0.64 -5.82 -4.51
C VAL A 54 -1.09 -6.73 -3.38
N PHE A 55 -1.80 -6.17 -2.39
CA PHE A 55 -2.27 -6.92 -1.24
C PHE A 55 -3.22 -8.06 -1.64
N LYS A 56 -4.24 -7.77 -2.47
CA LYS A 56 -5.24 -8.77 -2.88
C LYS A 56 -4.67 -9.84 -3.81
N THR A 57 -3.71 -9.48 -4.66
CA THR A 57 -3.05 -10.42 -5.57
C THR A 57 -2.12 -11.38 -4.84
N ARG A 58 -1.44 -10.92 -3.77
CA ARG A 58 -0.49 -11.73 -2.99
C ARG A 58 -1.13 -12.43 -1.79
N GLY A 59 -2.29 -11.96 -1.33
CA GLY A 59 -3.08 -12.62 -0.28
C GLY A 59 -2.33 -12.69 1.06
N THR A 60 -2.36 -13.86 1.70
CA THR A 60 -1.79 -14.09 3.04
C THR A 60 -0.32 -13.68 3.14
N GLU A 61 0.48 -13.92 2.10
CA GLU A 61 1.88 -13.52 2.07
C GLU A 61 2.07 -12.02 2.24
N ALA A 62 1.27 -11.20 1.54
CA ALA A 62 1.31 -9.75 1.72
C ALA A 62 0.83 -9.36 3.12
N TYR A 63 -0.21 -9.99 3.65
CA TYR A 63 -0.68 -9.72 5.00
C TYR A 63 0.42 -9.94 6.05
N ASP A 64 1.10 -11.09 5.99
CA ASP A 64 2.19 -11.42 6.91
C ASP A 64 3.39 -10.49 6.73
N TYR A 65 3.73 -10.14 5.48
CA TYR A 65 4.80 -9.19 5.20
C TYR A 65 4.51 -7.79 5.73
N PHE A 66 3.29 -7.27 5.53
CA PHE A 66 2.91 -5.94 6.01
C PHE A 66 2.97 -5.85 7.54
N LEU A 67 2.42 -6.86 8.24
CA LEU A 67 2.36 -6.87 9.70
C LEU A 67 3.67 -7.25 10.39
N GLY A 68 4.41 -8.21 9.83
CA GLY A 68 5.60 -8.77 10.45
C GLY A 68 6.90 -8.04 10.09
N VAL A 69 6.93 -7.33 8.95
CA VAL A 69 8.17 -6.79 8.40
C VAL A 69 8.02 -5.31 8.04
N PHE A 70 7.18 -4.99 7.06
CA PHE A 70 7.19 -3.65 6.45
C PHE A 70 6.73 -2.56 7.42
N LEU A 71 5.50 -2.61 7.92
CA LEU A 71 4.97 -1.53 8.78
C LEU A 71 5.77 -1.37 10.09
N PRO A 72 6.19 -2.44 10.79
CA PRO A 72 7.10 -2.32 11.93
C PRO A 72 8.43 -1.67 11.57
N SER A 73 9.02 -1.97 10.40
CA SER A 73 10.26 -1.33 9.97
C SER A 73 10.12 0.17 9.72
N GLN A 74 8.90 0.64 9.46
CA GLN A 74 8.57 2.06 9.35
C GLN A 74 8.24 2.69 10.71
N GLY A 75 8.34 1.94 11.81
CA GLY A 75 8.07 2.42 13.17
C GLY A 75 6.58 2.49 13.53
N TRP A 76 5.70 1.82 12.78
CA TRP A 76 4.27 1.86 13.07
C TRP A 76 3.94 1.05 14.34
N PRO A 77 3.08 1.58 15.24
CA PRO A 77 2.54 0.81 16.35
C PRO A 77 1.77 -0.42 15.85
N GLN A 78 1.84 -1.52 16.61
CA GLN A 78 1.20 -2.79 16.24
C GLN A 78 -0.31 -2.63 16.00
N GLU A 79 -1.00 -1.87 16.83
CA GLU A 79 -2.44 -1.59 16.69
C GLU A 79 -2.75 -0.87 15.38
N THR A 80 -1.97 0.16 15.02
CA THR A 80 -2.12 0.88 13.75
C THR A 80 -1.84 -0.02 12.55
N ALA A 81 -0.83 -0.89 12.63
CA ALA A 81 -0.51 -1.84 11.56
C ALA A 81 -1.65 -2.86 11.36
N LEU A 82 -2.23 -3.37 12.45
CA LEU A 82 -3.38 -4.27 12.43
C LEU A 82 -4.64 -3.62 11.85
N ASP A 83 -4.99 -2.40 12.29
CA ASP A 83 -6.13 -1.68 11.73
C ASP A 83 -5.92 -1.43 10.23
N PHE A 84 -4.76 -0.88 9.83
CA PHE A 84 -4.47 -0.56 8.43
C PHE A 84 -4.56 -1.77 7.52
N THR A 85 -3.91 -2.87 7.89
CA THR A 85 -3.95 -4.12 7.10
C THR A 85 -5.34 -4.74 7.09
N GLY A 86 -6.11 -4.61 8.17
CA GLY A 86 -7.53 -4.97 8.22
C GLY A 86 -8.35 -4.17 7.21
N LYS A 87 -8.23 -2.83 7.19
CA LYS A 87 -8.91 -1.96 6.21
C LYS A 87 -8.49 -2.28 4.77
N LEU A 88 -7.21 -2.55 4.55
CA LEU A 88 -6.65 -2.92 3.24
C LEU A 88 -7.27 -4.23 2.70
N ARG A 89 -7.48 -5.20 3.59
CA ARG A 89 -8.14 -6.49 3.29
C ARG A 89 -9.64 -6.35 3.06
N ASP A 90 -10.33 -5.67 3.99
CA ASP A 90 -11.79 -5.79 4.14
C ASP A 90 -12.56 -4.76 3.32
N LEU A 91 -11.98 -3.58 3.04
CA LEU A 91 -12.67 -2.55 2.26
C LEU A 91 -12.66 -2.86 0.76
N ASP A 92 -13.73 -2.43 0.09
CA ASP A 92 -13.76 -2.35 -1.37
C ASP A 92 -12.82 -1.23 -1.87
N ALA A 93 -12.62 -1.14 -3.19
CA ALA A 93 -11.68 -0.17 -3.76
C ALA A 93 -12.08 1.28 -3.44
N LYS A 94 -13.39 1.59 -3.42
CA LYS A 94 -13.89 2.93 -3.10
C LYS A 94 -13.67 3.25 -1.62
N GLY A 95 -14.01 2.33 -0.73
CA GLY A 95 -13.84 2.46 0.71
C GLY A 95 -12.38 2.60 1.09
N PHE A 96 -11.50 1.77 0.53
CA PHE A 96 -10.08 1.84 0.81
C PHE A 96 -9.45 3.13 0.33
N ARG A 97 -9.78 3.62 -0.88
CA ARG A 97 -9.31 4.94 -1.34
C ARG A 97 -9.70 6.05 -0.38
N LYS A 98 -10.96 6.07 0.07
CA LYS A 98 -11.42 7.07 1.06
C LYS A 98 -10.62 6.96 2.36
N TYR A 99 -10.49 5.75 2.91
CA TYR A 99 -9.72 5.50 4.12
C TYR A 99 -8.27 5.96 3.99
N PHE A 100 -7.58 5.54 2.91
CA PHE A 100 -6.17 5.85 2.70
C PHE A 100 -5.92 7.35 2.55
N THR A 101 -6.81 8.07 1.85
CA THR A 101 -6.73 9.52 1.75
C THR A 101 -6.83 10.22 3.10
N GLU A 102 -7.78 9.80 3.95
CA GLU A 102 -7.92 10.33 5.31
C GLU A 102 -6.73 9.96 6.20
N PHE A 103 -6.25 8.72 6.08
CA PHE A 103 -5.07 8.23 6.82
C PHE A 103 -3.82 9.05 6.48
N VAL A 104 -3.54 9.27 5.19
CA VAL A 104 -2.40 10.09 4.77
C VAL A 104 -2.57 11.53 5.25
N ARG A 105 -3.79 12.08 5.18
CA ARG A 105 -4.06 13.43 5.69
C ARG A 105 -3.78 13.57 7.19
N SER A 106 -4.23 12.63 8.01
CA SER A 106 -4.02 12.68 9.47
C SER A 106 -2.58 12.35 9.88
N SER A 107 -1.84 11.60 9.06
CA SER A 107 -0.44 11.25 9.32
C SER A 107 0.55 12.38 9.05
N ARG A 108 0.14 13.41 8.28
CA ARG A 108 1.00 14.54 7.95
C ARG A 108 0.84 15.62 9.03
N PRO A 109 1.95 16.15 9.59
CA PRO A 109 1.87 17.29 10.51
C PRO A 109 1.19 18.46 9.79
N GLU A 110 0.21 19.08 10.45
CA GLU A 110 -0.39 20.32 9.95
C GLU A 110 0.74 21.34 9.78
N SER A 111 0.96 21.79 8.55
CA SER A 111 1.88 22.90 8.24
C SER A 111 1.13 24.21 8.32
#